data_AF-A0A1J4RG11-F1
#
_entry.id   AF-A0A1J4RG11-F1
#
_cell.length_a   1.000
_cell.length_b   1.000
_cell.length_c   1.000
_cell.angle_alpha   90.00
_cell.angle_beta   90.00
_cell.angle_gamma   90.00
#
_symmetry.space_group_name_H-M   'P 1'
#
loop_
_entity.id
_entity.type
_entity.pdbx_description
1 polymer ?
#
loop_
_entity_poly.entity_id
_entity_poly.type
_entity_poly.pdbx_seq_one_letter_code
_entity_poly.pdbx_strand_id
1 'polypeptide(L)'
;MTKLVSPRDQEIQAVLYAEGVSVGKSGLDGIIGKDTKAAMQAYADKHGFGKDSLDKIGDKILEKMRDPAFREKALDTLQSMPQTHDTIAASQWALTRAGHNDYGMRDLATRMMSGEKSAVTVKALEHTEHGFPTAQVYKEAGLPQGLIDMKMASNEMAYTQFASMTQGGDKKGQSEPSPVRTVSMEM
;
A
#
# COMPACT_ATOMS: atom_id res chain seq x y z
N MET A 1 -26.95 3.68 18.07
CA MET A 1 -26.47 4.41 16.88
C MET A 1 -25.79 3.40 15.97
N THR A 2 -26.31 3.18 14.76
CA THR A 2 -25.62 2.37 13.73
C THR A 2 -24.38 3.16 13.32
N LYS A 3 -23.19 2.57 13.49
CA LYS A 3 -21.94 3.23 13.09
C LYS A 3 -21.91 3.26 11.57
N LEU A 4 -21.74 4.45 10.99
CA LEU A 4 -21.65 4.62 9.54
C LEU A 4 -20.34 4.00 9.04
N VAL A 5 -20.41 3.27 7.93
CA VAL A 5 -19.22 2.80 7.21
C VAL A 5 -18.41 4.00 6.71
N SER A 6 -17.08 3.88 6.76
CA SER A 6 -16.17 4.97 6.43
C SER A 6 -15.00 4.46 5.58
N PRO A 7 -14.71 5.11 4.43
CA PRO A 7 -13.52 4.79 3.63
C PRO A 7 -12.22 4.91 4.43
N ARG A 8 -12.14 5.91 5.34
CA ARG A 8 -10.97 6.08 6.22
C ARG A 8 -10.76 4.86 7.10
N ASP A 9 -11.84 4.32 7.65
CA ASP A 9 -11.78 3.18 8.57
C ASP A 9 -11.43 1.90 7.81
N GLN A 10 -11.92 1.76 6.57
CA GLN A 10 -11.55 0.64 5.69
C GLN A 10 -10.08 0.69 5.29
N GLU A 11 -9.54 1.89 5.07
CA GLU A 11 -8.12 2.08 4.78
C GLU A 11 -7.24 1.74 5.98
N ILE A 12 -7.64 2.11 7.21
CA ILE A 12 -6.96 1.66 8.45
C ILE A 12 -6.95 0.12 8.52
N GLN A 13 -8.10 -0.51 8.28
CA GLN A 13 -8.20 -1.96 8.25
C GLN A 13 -7.31 -2.58 7.17
N ALA A 14 -7.20 -1.96 6.00
CA ALA A 14 -6.32 -2.40 4.91
C ALA A 14 -4.84 -2.37 5.30
N VAL A 15 -4.37 -1.32 5.97
CA VAL A 15 -2.98 -1.26 6.46
C VAL A 15 -2.72 -2.38 7.47
N LEU A 16 -3.62 -2.55 8.45
CA LEU A 16 -3.50 -3.60 9.47
C LEU A 16 -3.50 -4.99 8.84
N TYR A 17 -4.39 -5.22 7.88
CA TYR A 17 -4.49 -6.48 7.15
C TYR A 17 -3.22 -6.80 6.35
N ALA A 18 -2.65 -5.82 5.64
CA ALA A 18 -1.40 -5.97 4.90
C ALA A 18 -0.19 -6.23 5.83
N GLU A 19 -0.24 -5.74 7.06
CA GLU A 19 0.75 -6.01 8.12
C GLU A 19 0.53 -7.37 8.83
N GLY A 20 -0.44 -8.17 8.37
CA GLY A 20 -0.80 -9.46 8.96
C GLY A 20 -1.53 -9.36 10.30
N VAL A 21 -2.05 -8.18 10.65
CA VAL A 21 -2.84 -7.97 11.87
C VAL A 21 -4.31 -8.26 11.57
N SER A 22 -4.88 -9.23 12.29
CA SER A 22 -6.30 -9.55 12.14
C SER A 22 -7.18 -8.41 12.65
N VAL A 23 -8.13 -7.98 11.81
CA VAL A 23 -9.15 -6.95 12.14
C VAL A 23 -10.49 -7.56 12.55
N GLY A 24 -10.51 -8.87 12.86
CA GLY A 24 -11.71 -9.61 13.24
C GLY A 24 -12.46 -10.22 12.05
N LYS A 25 -13.63 -10.81 12.33
CA LYS A 25 -14.41 -11.59 11.35
C LYS A 25 -15.09 -10.75 10.27
N SER A 26 -15.33 -9.46 10.53
CA SER A 26 -15.98 -8.57 9.58
C SER A 26 -15.04 -8.10 8.46
N GLY A 27 -13.73 -8.33 8.59
CA GLY A 27 -12.76 -7.94 7.56
C GLY A 27 -12.66 -6.43 7.38
N LEU A 28 -12.56 -5.99 6.13
CA LEU A 28 -12.45 -4.58 5.74
C LEU A 28 -13.84 -3.96 5.48
N ASP A 29 -14.64 -3.88 6.53
CA ASP A 29 -16.03 -3.38 6.48
C ASP A 29 -16.18 -1.86 6.63
N GLY A 30 -15.08 -1.14 6.89
CA GLY A 30 -15.11 0.30 7.13
C GLY A 30 -15.69 0.70 8.47
N ILE A 31 -15.71 -0.21 9.45
CA ILE A 31 -16.23 0.04 10.80
C ILE A 31 -15.15 -0.28 11.85
N ILE A 32 -14.68 0.75 12.57
CA ILE A 32 -13.80 0.53 13.73
C ILE A 32 -14.59 -0.03 14.93
N GLY A 33 -14.77 -1.35 14.95
CA GLY A 33 -15.38 -2.14 16.02
C GLY A 33 -14.41 -2.51 17.14
N LYS A 34 -14.83 -3.37 18.07
CA LYS A 34 -13.99 -3.81 19.20
C LYS A 34 -12.69 -4.49 18.73
N ASP A 35 -12.80 -5.37 17.74
CA ASP A 35 -11.67 -6.13 17.21
C ASP A 35 -10.68 -5.21 16.49
N THR A 36 -11.18 -4.31 15.62
CA THR A 36 -10.33 -3.32 14.95
C THR A 36 -9.64 -2.38 15.94
N LYS A 37 -10.31 -1.95 17.02
CA LYS A 37 -9.68 -1.13 18.07
C LYS A 37 -8.55 -1.89 18.77
N ALA A 38 -8.74 -3.16 19.08
CA ALA A 38 -7.70 -3.99 19.68
C ALA A 38 -6.52 -4.19 18.71
N ALA A 39 -6.79 -4.40 17.42
CA ALA A 39 -5.78 -4.50 16.37
C ALA A 39 -4.97 -3.20 16.23
N MET A 40 -5.65 -2.05 16.20
CA MET A 40 -5.01 -0.73 16.18
C MET A 40 -4.11 -0.52 17.39
N GLN A 41 -4.57 -0.88 18.59
CA GLN A 41 -3.79 -0.74 19.82
C GLN A 41 -2.56 -1.67 19.81
N ALA A 42 -2.73 -2.94 19.43
CA ALA A 42 -1.63 -3.89 19.34
C ALA A 42 -0.57 -3.46 18.31
N TYR A 43 -1.01 -2.91 17.17
CA TYR A 43 -0.13 -2.29 16.20
C TYR A 43 0.61 -1.09 16.81
N ALA A 44 -0.10 -0.18 17.47
CA ALA A 44 0.50 1.00 18.11
C ALA A 44 1.53 0.64 19.19
N ASP A 45 1.25 -0.38 20.00
CA ASP A 45 2.17 -0.89 21.02
C ASP A 45 3.45 -1.46 20.37
N LYS A 46 3.31 -2.29 19.33
CA LYS A 46 4.43 -2.86 18.56
C LYS A 46 5.32 -1.79 17.92
N HIS A 47 4.72 -0.66 17.52
CA HIS A 47 5.41 0.42 16.82
C HIS A 47 5.73 1.65 17.71
N GLY A 48 5.57 1.52 19.04
CA GLY A 48 6.06 2.51 20.01
C GLY A 48 5.19 3.77 20.19
N PHE A 49 3.94 3.75 19.75
CA PHE A 49 2.99 4.87 19.90
C PHE A 49 1.67 4.48 20.58
N GLY A 50 1.66 3.38 21.33
CA GLY A 50 0.49 2.86 22.06
C GLY A 50 -0.14 3.80 23.09
N LYS A 51 0.58 4.85 23.53
CA LYS A 51 0.04 5.86 24.46
C LYS A 51 -0.82 6.93 23.78
N ASP A 52 -0.88 6.94 22.45
CA ASP A 52 -1.68 7.90 21.70
C ASP A 52 -3.17 7.62 21.81
N SER A 53 -3.99 8.64 21.54
CA SER A 53 -5.43 8.44 21.37
C SER A 53 -5.71 7.59 20.13
N LEU A 54 -6.82 6.86 20.14
CA LEU A 54 -7.20 5.98 19.03
C LEU A 54 -7.25 6.70 17.67
N ASP A 55 -7.67 7.97 17.64
CA ASP A 55 -7.70 8.75 16.40
C ASP A 55 -6.29 9.01 15.86
N LYS A 56 -5.35 9.38 16.73
CA LYS A 56 -3.93 9.57 16.39
C LYS A 56 -3.26 8.26 15.97
N ILE A 57 -3.62 7.15 16.63
CA ILE A 57 -3.20 5.81 16.20
C ILE A 57 -3.67 5.56 14.76
N GLY A 58 -4.94 5.85 14.46
CA GLY A 58 -5.49 5.74 13.11
C GLY A 58 -4.75 6.61 12.09
N ASP A 59 -4.45 7.85 12.42
CA ASP A 59 -3.70 8.75 11.53
C ASP A 59 -2.29 8.21 11.23
N LYS A 60 -1.57 7.73 12.25
CA LYS A 60 -0.26 7.10 12.09
C LYS A 60 -0.28 5.80 11.28
N ILE A 61 -1.35 5.02 11.40
CA ILE A 61 -1.57 3.84 10.56
C ILE A 61 -1.75 4.28 9.10
N LEU A 62 -2.57 5.30 8.84
CA LEU A 62 -2.80 5.82 7.49
C LEU A 62 -1.55 6.43 6.86
N GLU A 63 -0.67 7.03 7.67
CA GLU A 63 0.64 7.53 7.22
C GLU A 63 1.48 6.41 6.59
N LYS A 64 1.36 5.16 7.05
CA LYS A 64 2.07 4.01 6.44
C LYS A 64 1.67 3.80 5.00
N MET A 65 0.40 3.94 4.65
CA MET A 65 -0.05 3.77 3.26
C MET A 65 0.50 4.87 2.32
N ARG A 66 1.01 5.98 2.88
CA ARG A 66 1.70 7.04 2.11
C ARG A 66 3.17 6.71 1.82
N ASP A 67 3.76 5.73 2.50
CA ASP A 67 5.11 5.25 2.24
C ASP A 67 5.14 4.32 1.00
N PRO A 68 5.91 4.66 -0.05
CA PRO A 68 6.02 3.82 -1.24
C PRO A 68 6.62 2.44 -0.97
N ALA A 69 7.60 2.33 -0.09
CA ALA A 69 8.23 1.05 0.25
C ALA A 69 7.24 0.14 1.01
N PHE A 70 6.40 0.74 1.87
CA PHE A 70 5.29 0.02 2.49
C PHE A 70 4.30 -0.48 1.44
N ARG A 71 3.87 0.38 0.51
CA ARG A 71 2.90 -0.01 -0.54
C ARG A 71 3.43 -1.13 -1.43
N GLU A 72 4.68 -1.07 -1.85
CA GLU A 72 5.32 -2.13 -2.62
C GLU A 72 5.25 -3.46 -1.87
N LYS A 73 5.79 -3.51 -0.64
CA LYS A 73 5.75 -4.71 0.20
C LYS A 73 4.33 -5.21 0.47
N ALA A 74 3.40 -4.29 0.70
CA ALA A 74 1.99 -4.61 0.91
C ALA A 74 1.40 -5.27 -0.34
N LEU A 75 1.64 -4.72 -1.54
CA LEU A 75 1.15 -5.30 -2.79
C LEU A 75 1.75 -6.69 -3.04
N ASP A 76 3.05 -6.88 -2.84
CA ASP A 76 3.68 -8.21 -2.95
C ASP A 76 3.05 -9.23 -2.00
N THR A 77 2.88 -8.83 -0.74
CA THR A 77 2.26 -9.66 0.30
C THR A 77 0.82 -10.03 -0.11
N LEU A 78 0.01 -9.05 -0.48
CA LEU A 78 -1.40 -9.23 -0.83
C LEU A 78 -1.58 -10.04 -2.12
N GLN A 79 -0.69 -9.90 -3.11
CA GLN A 79 -0.73 -10.72 -4.32
C GLN A 79 -0.44 -12.20 -4.06
N SER A 80 0.36 -12.51 -3.03
CA SER A 80 0.63 -13.88 -2.61
C SER A 80 -0.52 -14.53 -1.80
N MET A 81 -1.45 -13.72 -1.29
CA MET A 81 -2.58 -14.17 -0.50
C MET A 81 -3.76 -14.64 -1.37
N PRO A 82 -4.67 -15.47 -0.84
CA PRO A 82 -5.94 -15.76 -1.49
C PRO A 82 -6.66 -14.46 -1.88
N GLN A 83 -7.11 -14.38 -3.12
CA GLN A 83 -7.71 -13.17 -3.72
C GLN A 83 -9.17 -13.01 -3.26
N THR A 84 -9.37 -12.83 -1.96
CA THR A 84 -10.67 -12.56 -1.34
C THR A 84 -11.04 -11.08 -1.48
N HIS A 85 -12.29 -10.74 -1.16
CA HIS A 85 -12.77 -9.36 -1.11
C HIS A 85 -11.83 -8.45 -0.30
N ASP A 86 -11.40 -8.88 0.89
CA ASP A 86 -10.52 -8.11 1.76
C ASP A 86 -9.12 -7.91 1.17
N THR A 87 -8.53 -8.97 0.59
CA THR A 87 -7.21 -8.88 -0.08
C THR A 87 -7.26 -7.90 -1.25
N ILE A 88 -8.34 -7.94 -2.03
CA ILE A 88 -8.50 -7.05 -3.18
C ILE A 88 -8.75 -5.62 -2.70
N ALA A 89 -9.61 -5.41 -1.70
CA ALA A 89 -9.88 -4.08 -1.15
C ALA A 89 -8.61 -3.45 -0.56
N ALA A 90 -7.79 -4.24 0.14
CA ALA A 90 -6.49 -3.78 0.64
C ALA A 90 -5.54 -3.40 -0.50
N SER A 91 -5.49 -4.20 -1.56
CA SER A 91 -4.68 -3.90 -2.75
C SER A 91 -5.14 -2.61 -3.43
N GLN A 92 -6.46 -2.41 -3.58
CA GLN A 92 -7.04 -1.20 -4.17
C GLN A 92 -6.69 0.07 -3.36
N TRP A 93 -6.65 -0.02 -2.02
CA TRP A 93 -6.18 1.09 -1.18
C TRP A 93 -4.71 1.43 -1.43
N ALA A 94 -3.84 0.43 -1.52
CA ALA A 94 -2.43 0.65 -1.84
C ALA A 94 -2.27 1.27 -3.24
N LEU A 95 -2.96 0.76 -4.26
CA LEU A 95 -2.92 1.28 -5.64
C LEU A 95 -3.44 2.73 -5.73
N THR A 96 -4.51 3.04 -5.01
CA THR A 96 -5.03 4.40 -4.95
C THR A 96 -4.01 5.36 -4.34
N ARG A 97 -3.33 4.94 -3.26
CA ARG A 97 -2.28 5.75 -2.62
C ARG A 97 -1.00 5.83 -3.44
N ALA A 98 -0.74 4.86 -4.30
CA ALA A 98 0.31 4.94 -5.31
C ALA A 98 0.00 6.02 -6.37
N GLY A 99 -1.29 6.31 -6.59
CA GLY A 99 -1.74 7.36 -7.52
C GLY A 99 -2.46 6.83 -8.75
N HIS A 100 -2.92 5.58 -8.74
CA HIS A 100 -3.80 5.07 -9.79
C HIS A 100 -5.19 5.72 -9.70
N ASN A 101 -5.86 5.82 -10.86
CA ASN A 101 -7.26 6.22 -10.90
C ASN A 101 -8.13 5.13 -10.24
N ASP A 102 -8.82 5.52 -9.18
CA ASP A 102 -9.60 4.63 -8.32
C ASP A 102 -11.09 4.60 -8.65
N TYR A 103 -11.55 5.33 -9.68
CA TYR A 103 -12.98 5.43 -10.02
C TYR A 103 -13.62 4.05 -10.29
N GLY A 104 -12.88 3.13 -10.91
CA GLY A 104 -13.31 1.75 -11.15
C GLY A 104 -12.95 0.74 -10.04
N MET A 105 -12.43 1.22 -8.91
CA MET A 105 -12.08 0.41 -7.73
C MET A 105 -13.03 0.66 -6.55
N ARG A 106 -13.82 1.73 -6.58
CA ARG A 106 -14.69 2.13 -5.48
C ARG A 106 -16.13 1.69 -5.68
N ASP A 107 -16.77 1.33 -4.58
CA ASP A 107 -18.21 1.42 -4.46
C ASP A 107 -18.60 2.92 -4.42
N LEU A 108 -19.39 3.37 -5.38
CA LEU A 108 -19.76 4.78 -5.50
C LEU A 108 -20.71 5.27 -4.40
N ALA A 109 -21.50 4.38 -3.80
CA ALA A 109 -22.44 4.73 -2.74
C ALA A 109 -21.73 4.96 -1.40
N THR A 110 -20.80 4.07 -1.06
CA THR A 110 -20.07 4.11 0.23
C THR A 110 -18.72 4.83 0.13
N ARG A 111 -18.21 5.02 -1.10
CA ARG A 111 -16.85 5.50 -1.41
C ARG A 111 -15.74 4.58 -0.92
N MET A 112 -16.07 3.39 -0.42
CA MET A 112 -15.11 2.37 -0.01
C MET A 112 -14.53 1.65 -1.22
N MET A 113 -13.41 0.95 -1.05
CA MET A 113 -12.91 0.02 -2.05
C MET A 113 -13.85 -1.17 -2.15
N SER A 114 -14.18 -1.55 -3.39
CA SER A 114 -15.21 -2.54 -3.67
C SER A 114 -14.81 -3.97 -3.35
N GLY A 115 -13.50 -4.24 -3.23
CA GLY A 115 -12.98 -5.61 -3.10
C GLY A 115 -13.20 -6.46 -4.35
N GLU A 116 -13.66 -5.87 -5.46
CA GLU A 116 -13.83 -6.56 -6.74
C GLU A 116 -12.57 -6.43 -7.59
N LYS A 117 -12.12 -7.56 -8.16
CA LYS A 117 -10.97 -7.60 -9.08
C LYS A 117 -11.38 -7.13 -10.48
N SER A 118 -11.78 -5.86 -10.57
CA SER A 118 -12.16 -5.21 -11.83
C SER A 118 -10.98 -5.09 -12.79
N ALA A 119 -11.25 -4.84 -14.07
CA ALA A 119 -10.20 -4.59 -15.06
C ALA A 119 -9.30 -3.41 -14.67
N VAL A 120 -9.84 -2.41 -13.97
CA VAL A 120 -9.07 -1.27 -13.45
C VAL A 120 -8.11 -1.71 -12.35
N THR A 121 -8.57 -2.57 -11.43
CA THR A 121 -7.70 -3.16 -10.39
C THR A 121 -6.58 -3.99 -11.00
N VAL A 122 -6.90 -4.87 -11.96
CA VAL A 122 -5.91 -5.74 -12.63
C VAL A 122 -4.84 -4.89 -13.33
N LYS A 123 -5.28 -3.92 -14.14
CA LYS A 123 -4.36 -3.03 -14.84
C LYS A 123 -3.45 -2.25 -13.90
N ALA A 124 -3.99 -1.76 -12.79
CA ALA A 124 -3.21 -1.04 -11.80
C ALA A 124 -2.15 -1.94 -11.14
N LEU A 125 -2.50 -3.19 -10.80
CA LEU A 125 -1.54 -4.18 -10.28
C LEU A 125 -0.41 -4.47 -11.27
N GLU A 126 -0.72 -4.63 -12.56
CA GLU A 126 0.27 -4.89 -13.63
C GLU A 126 1.20 -3.69 -13.90
N HIS A 127 0.77 -2.49 -13.55
CA HIS A 127 1.46 -1.25 -13.87
C HIS A 127 1.81 -0.43 -12.62
N THR A 128 2.15 -1.11 -11.53
CA THR A 128 2.76 -0.52 -10.33
C THR A 128 4.20 -1.00 -10.19
N GLU A 129 5.12 -0.10 -9.92
CA GLU A 129 6.54 -0.37 -9.62
C GLU A 129 6.97 0.54 -8.47
N HIS A 130 7.73 0.00 -7.50
CA HIS A 130 8.20 0.76 -6.33
C HIS A 130 7.07 1.49 -5.55
N GLY A 131 5.84 0.95 -5.60
CA GLY A 131 4.67 1.56 -4.97
C GLY A 131 4.14 2.81 -5.70
N PHE A 132 4.41 2.95 -7.00
CA PHE A 132 3.95 4.03 -7.89
C PHE A 132 3.46 3.52 -9.26
N PRO A 133 2.60 4.26 -9.97
CA PRO A 133 2.26 3.97 -11.36
C PRO A 133 3.48 4.03 -12.27
N THR A 134 3.57 3.08 -13.20
CA THR A 134 4.56 3.10 -14.28
C THR A 134 4.26 4.20 -15.30
N ALA A 135 5.26 4.52 -16.14
CA ALA A 135 5.13 5.51 -17.22
C ALA A 135 3.94 5.21 -18.18
N GLN A 136 3.61 3.94 -18.37
CA GLN A 136 2.48 3.53 -19.22
C GLN A 136 1.15 4.10 -18.71
N VAL A 137 0.93 4.11 -17.39
CA VAL A 137 -0.29 4.66 -16.79
C VAL A 137 -0.40 6.15 -17.06
N TYR A 138 0.69 6.90 -16.89
CA TYR A 138 0.70 8.34 -17.15
C TYR A 138 0.49 8.66 -18.64
N LYS A 139 1.07 7.86 -19.54
CA LYS A 139 0.87 7.99 -20.98
C LYS A 139 -0.59 7.80 -21.38
N GLU A 140 -1.25 6.79 -20.84
CA GLU A 140 -2.66 6.52 -21.12
C GLU A 140 -3.60 7.57 -20.53
N ALA A 141 -3.20 8.19 -19.41
CA ALA A 141 -3.88 9.35 -18.86
C ALA A 141 -3.66 10.63 -19.70
N GLY A 142 -2.89 10.56 -20.80
CA GLY A 142 -2.68 11.66 -21.73
C GLY A 142 -1.66 12.69 -21.26
N LEU A 143 -0.78 12.34 -20.32
CA LEU A 143 0.26 13.27 -19.87
C LEU A 143 1.32 13.49 -20.97
N PRO A 144 1.79 14.74 -21.18
CA PRO A 144 2.95 15.02 -22.03
C PRO A 144 4.22 14.32 -21.51
N GLN A 145 5.10 13.88 -22.43
CA GLN A 145 6.30 13.12 -22.09
C GLN A 145 7.18 13.79 -21.02
N GLY A 146 7.40 15.10 -21.11
CA GLY A 146 8.21 15.81 -20.11
C GLY A 146 7.62 15.77 -18.68
N LEU A 147 6.30 15.69 -18.54
CA LEU A 147 5.66 15.48 -17.24
C LEU A 147 5.76 14.03 -16.78
N ILE A 148 5.73 13.06 -17.70
CA ILE A 148 5.96 11.65 -17.39
C ILE A 148 7.37 11.47 -16.84
N ASP A 149 8.39 12.01 -17.53
CA ASP A 149 9.79 11.90 -17.11
C ASP A 149 10.00 12.52 -15.71
N MET A 150 9.40 13.69 -15.47
CA MET A 150 9.41 14.35 -14.16
C MET A 150 8.75 13.50 -13.08
N LYS A 151 7.60 12.88 -13.38
CA LYS A 151 6.89 12.00 -12.44
C LYS A 151 7.74 10.76 -12.12
N MET A 152 8.29 10.10 -13.12
CA MET A 152 9.13 8.92 -12.91
C MET A 152 10.37 9.25 -12.08
N ALA A 153 11.06 10.36 -12.37
CA ALA A 153 12.20 10.81 -11.57
C ALA A 153 11.80 11.14 -10.12
N SER A 154 10.64 11.78 -9.92
CA SER A 154 10.13 12.10 -8.58
C SER A 154 9.76 10.84 -7.78
N ASN A 155 9.16 9.86 -8.44
CA ASN A 155 8.81 8.57 -7.84
C ASN A 155 10.08 7.82 -7.39
N GLU A 156 11.10 7.78 -8.24
CA GLU A 156 12.38 7.12 -7.94
C GLU A 156 13.14 7.79 -6.78
N MET A 157 13.16 9.13 -6.75
CA MET A 157 13.72 9.88 -5.62
C MET A 157 12.97 9.60 -4.33
N ALA A 158 11.63 9.61 -4.36
CA ALA A 158 10.81 9.32 -3.20
C ALA A 158 11.10 7.90 -2.68
N TYR A 159 11.10 6.90 -3.55
CA TYR A 159 11.40 5.52 -3.18
C TYR A 159 12.80 5.38 -2.55
N THR A 160 13.84 5.93 -3.20
CA THR A 160 15.23 5.84 -2.72
C THR A 160 15.42 6.52 -1.36
N GLN A 161 14.82 7.70 -1.17
CA GLN A 161 14.88 8.42 0.10
C GLN A 161 14.30 7.56 1.23
N PHE A 162 13.16 6.91 1.01
CA PHE A 162 12.54 6.06 2.02
C PHE A 162 13.31 4.75 2.26
N ALA A 163 13.74 4.06 1.20
CA ALA A 163 14.55 2.84 1.31
C ALA A 163 15.82 3.07 2.14
N SER A 164 16.46 4.23 2.00
CA SER A 164 17.64 4.58 2.80
C SER A 164 17.33 4.81 4.29
N MET A 165 16.13 5.27 4.63
CA MET A 165 15.70 5.51 6.03
C MET A 165 15.29 4.21 6.72
N THR A 166 14.72 3.25 6.01
CA THR A 166 14.29 1.95 6.56
C THR A 166 15.46 0.97 6.74
N GLN A 167 16.48 1.01 5.86
CA GLN A 167 17.72 0.22 6.02
C GLN A 167 18.67 0.76 7.09
N GLY A 168 18.48 2.00 7.56
CA GLY A 168 19.29 2.61 8.63
C GLY A 168 19.05 2.04 10.04
N GLY A 169 18.04 1.18 10.21
CA GLY A 169 17.67 0.57 11.51
C GLY A 169 18.34 -0.78 11.81
N ASP A 170 18.85 -1.49 10.81
CA ASP A 170 19.45 -2.83 10.95
C ASP A 170 20.95 -2.82 10.58
N LYS A 171 21.76 -2.03 11.31
CA LYS A 171 23.21 -2.27 11.33
C LYS A 171 23.53 -3.44 12.27
N LYS A 172 23.23 -4.67 11.82
CA LYS A 172 23.94 -5.90 12.20
C LYS A 172 23.51 -7.07 11.30
N GLY A 173 24.24 -7.27 10.21
CA GLY A 173 24.12 -8.48 9.39
C GLY A 173 24.53 -8.24 7.95
N GLN A 174 25.80 -8.51 7.65
CA GLN A 174 26.34 -8.52 6.30
C GLN A 174 25.59 -9.50 5.39
N SER A 175 25.33 -9.11 4.14
CA SER A 175 25.57 -9.98 2.99
C SER A 175 25.97 -9.15 1.77
N GLU A 176 26.96 -9.67 1.07
CA GLU A 176 27.79 -9.05 0.04
C GLU A 176 27.01 -8.75 -1.26
N PRO A 177 27.49 -7.80 -2.09
CA PRO A 177 26.91 -7.60 -3.42
C PRO A 177 27.19 -8.80 -4.33
N SER A 178 26.12 -9.36 -4.91
CA SER A 178 26.19 -10.41 -5.94
C SER A 178 27.10 -10.02 -7.11
N PRO A 179 27.86 -10.96 -7.67
CA PRO A 179 28.86 -10.68 -8.70
C PRO A 179 28.25 -10.31 -10.05
N VAL A 180 28.87 -9.32 -10.69
CA VAL A 180 28.64 -8.88 -12.06
C VAL A 180 28.88 -10.05 -13.01
N ARG A 181 27.86 -10.46 -13.78
CA ARG A 181 28.03 -11.39 -14.91
C ARG A 181 28.82 -10.70 -16.02
N THR A 182 30.11 -11.00 -16.12
CA THR A 182 30.90 -10.72 -17.31
C THR A 182 30.45 -11.68 -18.42
N VAL A 183 29.93 -11.14 -19.52
CA VAL A 183 29.68 -11.91 -20.74
C VAL A 183 31.01 -12.06 -21.46
N SER A 184 31.58 -13.26 -21.47
CA SER A 184 32.71 -13.58 -22.34
C SER A 184 32.19 -13.73 -23.78
N MET A 185 32.57 -12.80 -24.64
CA MET A 185 32.59 -13.00 -26.09
C MET A 185 33.80 -13.88 -26.42
N GLU A 186 33.58 -15.12 -26.84
CA GLU A 186 34.60 -15.90 -27.54
C GLU A 186 34.62 -15.48 -29.01
N MET A 187 35.84 -15.37 -29.55
CA MET A 187 36.17 -14.99 -30.93
C MET A 187 35.89 -16.13 -31.91
#